data_AF-A0A8R7PDI9-F1
#
_entry.id   AF-A0A8R7PDI9-F1
#
_cell.length_a   1.000
_cell.length_b   1.000
_cell.length_c   1.000
_cell.angle_alpha   90.00
_cell.angle_beta   90.00
_cell.angle_gamma   90.00
#
_symmetry.space_group_name_H-M   'P 1'
#
loop_
_entity.id
_entity.type
_entity.pdbx_description
1 polymer ?
#
loop_
_entity_poly.entity_id
_entity_poly.type
_entity_poly.pdbx_seq_one_letter_code
_entity_poly.pdbx_strand_id
1 'polypeptide(L)' 'MLVVFNDKGNMYIGPGWDPFACAHELQLRHFLVFRYDGDAMFTMKMFDNTMCRMYYQH' A
#
# COMPACT_ATOMS: atom_id res chain seq x y z
N MET A 1 6.60 -1.08 3.20
CA MET A 1 6.46 -1.76 1.89
C MET A 1 7.58 -1.31 0.97
N LEU A 2 8.28 -2.22 0.29
CA LEU A 2 9.35 -1.86 -0.64
C LEU A 2 8.78 -1.29 -1.93
N VAL A 3 9.54 -0.37 -2.51
CA VAL A 3 9.22 0.23 -3.80
C VAL A 3 10.39 0.12 -4.74
N VAL A 4 10.07 -0.24 -5.97
CA VAL A 4 11.05 -0.45 -7.04
C VAL A 4 10.85 0.61 -8.12
N PHE A 5 11.98 1.09 -8.62
CA PHE A 5 12.03 2.07 -9.70
C PHE A 5 12.53 1.37 -10.96
N ASN A 6 11.97 1.71 -12.11
CA ASN A 6 12.54 1.30 -13.40
C ASN A 6 13.42 2.40 -14.00
N ASP A 7 14.13 2.07 -15.07
CA ASP A 7 15.04 3.00 -15.77
C ASP A 7 14.32 4.20 -16.41
N LYS A 8 12.99 4.17 -16.46
CA LYS A 8 12.13 5.27 -16.96
C LYS A 8 11.65 6.19 -15.83
N GLY A 9 12.04 5.93 -14.58
CA GLY A 9 11.60 6.68 -13.42
C GLY A 9 10.19 6.34 -12.93
N ASN A 10 9.57 5.26 -13.43
CA ASN A 10 8.29 4.80 -12.90
C ASN A 10 8.51 4.10 -11.56
N MET A 11 7.55 4.27 -10.67
CA MET A 11 7.54 3.70 -9.33
C MET A 11 6.52 2.56 -9.26
N TYR A 12 6.92 1.40 -8.73
CA TYR A 12 6.04 0.25 -8.53
C TYR A 12 6.11 -0.23 -7.09
N ILE A 13 4.99 -0.77 -6.62
CA ILE A 13 4.96 -1.49 -5.36
C ILE A 13 5.72 -2.80 -5.57
N GLY A 14 6.77 -2.99 -4.76
CA GLY A 14 7.68 -4.13 -4.90
C GLY A 14 7.10 -5.45 -4.39
N PRO A 15 7.97 -6.47 -4.25
CA PRO A 15 7.58 -7.78 -3.73
C PRO A 15 6.86 -7.66 -2.39
N GLY A 16 5.83 -8.50 -2.20
CA GLY A 16 4.97 -8.49 -1.01
C GLY A 16 3.61 -7.80 -1.21
N TRP A 17 3.33 -7.23 -2.38
CA TRP A 17 2.03 -6.64 -2.69
C TRP A 17 0.89 -7.64 -2.71
N ASP A 18 1.02 -8.72 -3.47
CA ASP A 18 -0.02 -9.73 -3.58
C ASP A 18 -0.38 -10.37 -2.22
N PRO A 19 0.59 -10.82 -1.39
CA PRO A 19 0.26 -11.35 -0.07
C PRO A 19 -0.33 -10.28 0.86
N PHE A 20 0.10 -9.02 0.75
CA PHE A 20 -0.51 -7.91 1.50
C PHE A 20 -1.98 -7.71 1.09
N ALA A 21 -2.25 -7.65 -0.22
CA ALA A 21 -3.60 -7.47 -0.75
C ALA A 21 -4.55 -8.60 -0.32
N CYS A 22 -4.04 -9.83 -0.31
CA CYS A 22 -4.77 -11.00 0.15
C CYS A 22 -5.03 -10.96 1.68
N ALA A 23 -3.99 -10.70 2.48
CA ALA A 23 -4.09 -10.67 3.94
C ALA A 23 -5.03 -9.58 4.46
N HIS A 24 -5.20 -8.50 3.69
CA HIS A 24 -6.05 -7.38 4.05
C HIS A 24 -7.37 -7.32 3.28
N GLU A 25 -7.70 -8.39 2.55
CA GLU A 25 -8.93 -8.50 1.75
C GLU A 25 -9.20 -7.23 0.93
N LEU A 26 -8.17 -6.76 0.22
CA LEU A 26 -8.28 -5.54 -0.57
C LEU A 26 -9.37 -5.70 -1.63
N GLN A 27 -10.35 -4.80 -1.60
CA GLN A 27 -11.47 -4.77 -2.52
C GLN A 27 -11.49 -3.47 -3.32
N LEU A 28 -12.16 -3.53 -4.46
CA LEU A 28 -12.47 -2.34 -5.25
C LEU A 28 -13.22 -1.32 -4.36
N ARG A 29 -12.80 -0.05 -4.43
CA ARG A 29 -13.26 1.09 -3.60
C ARG A 29 -12.63 1.21 -2.20
N HIS A 30 -11.68 0.35 -1.83
CA HIS A 30 -10.77 0.71 -0.74
C HIS A 30 -9.83 1.84 -1.19
N PHE A 31 -9.56 2.77 -0.28
CA PHE A 31 -8.63 3.86 -0.52
C PHE A 31 -7.33 3.59 0.22
N LEU A 32 -6.22 3.66 -0.51
CA LEU A 32 -4.88 3.44 0.02
C LEU A 32 -4.11 4.75 -0.04
N VAL A 33 -3.61 5.18 1.11
CA VAL A 33 -2.77 6.37 1.23
C VAL A 33 -1.35 5.92 1.51
N PHE A 34 -0.46 6.18 0.56
CA PHE A 34 0.97 5.92 0.66
C PHE A 34 1.67 7.19 1.13
N ARG A 35 2.41 7.09 2.23
CA ARG A 35 3.32 8.12 2.70
C ARG A 35 4.75 7.67 2.39
N TYR A 36 5.45 8.48 1.59
CA TYR A 36 6.87 8.29 1.34
C TYR A 36 7.65 8.88 2.50
N ASP A 37 8.40 8.04 3.22
CA ASP A 37 9.19 8.47 4.38
C ASP A 37 10.69 8.58 4.05
N GLY A 38 11.11 8.27 2.82
CA GLY A 38 12.51 8.13 2.42
C GLY A 38 12.93 6.65 2.31
N ASP A 39 14.16 6.38 1.85
CA ASP A 39 14.78 5.04 1.82
C ASP A 39 13.98 3.92 1.11
N ALA A 40 13.26 4.29 0.06
CA ALA A 40 12.43 3.35 -0.72
C ALA A 40 11.38 2.58 0.09
N MET A 41 10.98 3.12 1.25
CA MET A 41 9.94 2.58 2.10
C MET A 41 8.70 3.49 2.12
N PHE A 42 7.54 2.85 2.06
CA PHE A 42 6.26 3.51 2.27
C PHE A 42 5.56 3.00 3.51
N THR A 43 5.02 3.96 4.27
CA THR A 43 3.94 3.72 5.23
C THR A 43 2.62 3.78 4.49
N MET A 44 1.74 2.81 4.73
CA MET A 44 0.44 2.73 4.06
C MET A 44 -0.69 2.80 5.08
N LYS A 45 -1.72 3.60 4.78
CA LYS A 45 -2.99 3.64 5.51
C LYS A 45 -4.09 3.19 4.58
N MET A 46 -4.96 2.32 5.07
CA MET A 46 -6.12 1.84 4.31
C MET A 46 -7.40 2.44 4.89
N PHE A 47 -8.32 2.76 3.99
CA PHE A 47 -9.65 3.24 4.32
C PHE A 47 -10.67 2.42 3.54
N ASP A 48 -11.78 2.10 4.20
CA ASP A 48 -12.89 1.43 3.56
C ASP A 48 -13.62 2.36 2.58
N ASN A 49 -14.69 1.84 1.98
CA ASN A 49 -15.53 2.60 1.04
C ASN A 49 -16.32 3.76 1.70
N THR A 50 -16.29 3.88 3.03
CA THR A 50 -16.90 4.98 3.81
C THR A 50 -15.87 6.04 4.23
N MET A 51 -14.62 5.93 3.78
CA MET A 51 -13.49 6.75 4.23
C MET A 51 -13.12 6.55 5.72
N CYS A 52 -13.61 5.49 6.35
CA CYS A 52 -13.18 5.15 7.69
C CYS A 52 -11.84 4.41 7.63
N ARG A 53 -10.91 4.80 8.50
CA ARG A 53 -9.60 4.17 8.56
C ARG A 53 -9.74 2.73 9.05
N MET A 54 -9.20 1.80 8.28
CA MET A 54 -9.09 0.42 8.69
C MET A 54 -7.99 0.30 9.75
N TYR A 55 -8.33 -0.24 10.92
CA TYR A 55 -7.37 -0.56 11.97
C TYR A 55 -7.19 -2.07 12.01
N TYR A 56 -5.95 -2.52 11.88
CA TYR A 56 -5.60 -3.93 12.00
C TYR A 56 -4.96 -4.15 13.36
N GLN A 57 -5.56 -4.99 14.20
CA GLN A 57 -4.87 -5.54 15.36
C GLN A 57 -3.93 -6.63 14.83
N HIS A 58 -2.62 -6.47 15.06
CA HIS A 58 -1.65 -7.55 14.90
C HIS A 58 -1.84 -8.58 16.01
#